data_AF-A0A2E3Z665-F1
#
_entry.id   AF-A0A2E3Z665-F1
#
_cell.length_a   1.000
_cell.length_b   1.000
_cell.length_c   1.000
_cell.angle_alpha   90.00
_cell.angle_beta   90.00
_cell.angle_gamma   90.00
#
_symmetry.space_group_name_H-M   'P 1'
#
loop_
_entity.id
_entity.type
_entity.pdbx_description
1 polymer ?
#
loop_
_entity_poly.entity_id
_entity_poly.type
_entity_poly.pdbx_seq_one_letter_code
_entity_poly.pdbx_strand_id
1 'polypeptide(L)'
;MAVYAARRELVLTTPYFVPSKSLRTALVSAAMRGLKVILIVPAKVNSLLVRYASQAFKGDLLRAGVRIANFEGGLLHTKSGTINGKISLFGSLNLDPRSFRLNFEISLAVYDQQFTTQLRQLQQAYIDHSQLMNLEMWHSRPLSQRIAENFTRLFGPLL
;
A
#
# COMPACT_ATOMS: atom_id res chain seq x y z
N MET A 1 -12.82 6.44 3.83
CA MET A 1 -13.30 6.83 5.17
C MET A 1 -12.20 6.70 6.23
N ALA A 2 -11.70 5.50 6.54
CA ALA A 2 -10.76 5.29 7.64
C ALA A 2 -9.39 6.02 7.50
N VAL A 3 -8.85 6.13 6.27
CA VAL A 3 -7.60 6.88 5.98
C VAL A 3 -7.70 8.37 6.37
N TYR A 4 -8.89 8.98 6.25
CA TYR A 4 -9.10 10.39 6.60
C TYR A 4 -9.19 10.61 8.13
N ALA A 5 -9.53 9.58 8.90
CA ALA A 5 -9.60 9.65 10.36
C ALA A 5 -8.23 9.51 11.04
N ALA A 6 -7.20 9.10 10.30
CA ALA A 6 -5.84 8.95 10.82
C ALA A 6 -5.21 10.33 11.11
N ARG A 7 -4.59 10.47 12.30
CA ARG A 7 -4.03 11.73 12.80
C ARG A 7 -2.55 11.67 13.16
N ARG A 8 -2.01 10.47 13.42
CA ARG A 8 -0.58 10.25 13.73
C ARG A 8 0.10 9.24 12.80
N GLU A 9 -0.50 8.05 12.65
CA GLU A 9 0.11 6.95 11.88
C GLU A 9 -0.97 6.18 11.12
N LEU A 10 -0.61 5.72 9.92
CA LEU A 10 -1.37 4.77 9.12
C LEU A 10 -0.39 3.72 8.57
N VAL A 11 -0.59 2.44 8.91
CA VAL A 11 0.20 1.33 8.36
C VAL A 11 -0.71 0.40 7.58
N LEU A 12 -0.44 0.19 6.31
CA LEU A 12 -1.20 -0.70 5.42
C LEU A 12 -0.33 -1.86 4.94
N THR A 13 -0.89 -3.05 4.92
CA THR A 13 -0.28 -4.26 4.36
C THR A 13 -1.20 -4.81 3.28
N THR A 14 -0.67 -5.04 2.07
CA THR A 14 -1.46 -5.62 0.97
C THR A 14 -0.61 -6.51 0.06
N PRO A 15 -1.13 -7.65 -0.43
CA PRO A 15 -0.47 -8.49 -1.42
C PRO A 15 -0.27 -7.79 -2.77
N TYR A 16 -1.19 -6.90 -3.13
CA TYR A 16 -1.17 -6.18 -4.39
C TYR A 16 -1.63 -4.76 -4.15
N PHE A 17 -0.91 -3.79 -4.71
CA PHE A 17 -1.22 -2.38 -4.55
C PHE A 17 -1.46 -1.72 -5.91
N VAL A 18 -2.73 -1.64 -6.29
CA VAL A 18 -3.23 -0.97 -7.50
C VAL A 18 -4.38 -0.05 -7.07
N PRO A 19 -4.08 1.05 -6.35
CA PRO A 19 -5.11 1.83 -5.67
C PRO A 19 -6.04 2.52 -6.66
N SER A 20 -7.32 2.62 -6.27
CA SER A 20 -8.24 3.54 -6.94
C SER A 20 -7.74 4.99 -6.83
N LYS A 21 -8.18 5.87 -7.75
CA LYS A 21 -7.83 7.30 -7.72
C LYS A 21 -8.12 7.92 -6.34
N SER A 22 -9.26 7.60 -5.75
CA SER A 22 -9.69 8.09 -4.44
C SER A 22 -8.76 7.63 -3.31
N LEU A 23 -8.35 6.36 -3.30
CA LEU A 23 -7.43 5.84 -2.29
C LEU A 23 -6.05 6.48 -2.41
N ARG A 24 -5.54 6.61 -3.65
CA ARG A 24 -4.26 7.28 -3.90
C ARG A 24 -4.29 8.72 -3.38
N THR A 25 -5.32 9.49 -3.73
CA THR A 25 -5.48 10.87 -3.25
C THR A 25 -5.55 10.93 -1.72
N ALA A 26 -6.26 9.98 -1.08
CA ALA A 26 -6.34 9.93 0.37
C ALA A 26 -4.97 9.67 1.03
N LEU A 27 -4.17 8.74 0.48
CA LEU A 27 -2.82 8.44 1.00
C LEU A 27 -1.85 9.60 0.80
N VAL A 28 -1.84 10.21 -0.38
CA VAL A 28 -1.03 11.40 -0.68
C VAL A 28 -1.40 12.55 0.25
N SER A 29 -2.70 12.84 0.38
CA SER A 29 -3.18 13.89 1.28
C SER A 29 -2.81 13.60 2.73
N ALA A 30 -2.90 12.35 3.18
CA ALA A 30 -2.50 11.97 4.53
C ALA A 30 -1.02 12.24 4.79
N ALA A 31 -0.13 11.78 3.89
CA ALA A 31 1.30 11.99 4.03
C ALA A 31 1.67 13.48 3.98
N MET A 32 1.06 14.25 3.07
CA MET A 32 1.25 15.71 2.97
C MET A 32 0.81 16.48 4.22
N ARG A 33 -0.15 15.95 5.02
CA ARG A 33 -0.53 16.51 6.32
C ARG A 33 0.48 16.21 7.45
N GLY A 34 1.59 15.53 7.14
CA GLY A 34 2.58 15.10 8.13
C GLY A 34 2.24 13.78 8.81
N LEU A 35 1.24 13.04 8.31
CA LEU A 35 0.91 11.72 8.85
C LEU A 35 2.00 10.72 8.48
N LYS A 36 2.43 9.88 9.44
CA LYS A 36 3.32 8.77 9.14
C LYS A 36 2.55 7.67 8.41
N VAL A 37 2.68 7.64 7.07
CA VAL A 37 2.06 6.60 6.24
C VAL A 37 3.11 5.56 5.85
N ILE A 38 2.86 4.30 6.22
CA ILE A 38 3.68 3.15 5.81
C ILE A 38 2.83 2.20 4.97
N LEU A 39 3.36 1.81 3.82
CA LEU A 39 2.76 0.85 2.91
C LEU A 39 3.68 -0.36 2.75
N ILE A 40 3.22 -1.52 3.20
CA ILE A 40 3.93 -2.81 3.13
C ILE A 40 3.37 -3.60 1.96
N VAL A 41 4.22 -3.96 1.01
CA VAL A 41 3.88 -4.68 -0.23
C VAL A 41 4.94 -5.74 -0.51
N PRO A 42 4.61 -6.86 -1.19
CA PRO A 42 5.63 -7.85 -1.52
C PRO A 42 6.63 -7.29 -2.54
N ALA A 43 7.90 -7.64 -2.40
CA ALA A 43 8.97 -7.29 -3.34
C ALA A 43 8.78 -7.99 -4.70
N LYS A 44 8.29 -9.23 -4.68
CA LYS A 44 8.01 -10.04 -5.88
C LYS A 44 6.50 -10.23 -6.05
N VAL A 45 6.02 -9.96 -7.25
CA VAL A 45 4.62 -10.09 -7.66
C VAL A 45 4.57 -11.05 -8.84
N ASN A 46 3.71 -12.07 -8.78
CA ASN A 46 3.66 -13.13 -9.80
C ASN A 46 3.15 -12.65 -11.17
N SER A 47 2.44 -11.52 -11.22
CA SER A 47 1.97 -10.91 -12.47
C SER A 47 2.81 -9.70 -12.87
N LEU A 48 3.45 -9.77 -14.03
CA LEU A 48 4.22 -8.67 -14.65
C LEU A 48 3.39 -7.39 -14.79
N LEU A 49 2.12 -7.54 -15.17
CA LEU A 49 1.21 -6.44 -15.38
C LEU A 49 0.87 -5.73 -14.06
N VAL A 50 0.61 -6.51 -13.00
CA VAL A 50 0.38 -5.95 -11.65
C VAL A 50 1.66 -5.29 -11.11
N ARG A 51 2.83 -5.83 -11.44
CA ARG A 51 4.12 -5.24 -11.09
C ARG A 51 4.30 -3.84 -11.72
N TYR A 52 4.02 -3.70 -13.02
CA TYR A 52 4.11 -2.41 -13.72
C TYR A 52 3.05 -1.42 -13.23
N ALA A 53 1.79 -1.85 -13.09
CA ALA A 53 0.73 -1.02 -12.56
C ALA A 53 1.06 -0.51 -11.15
N SER A 54 1.54 -1.39 -10.26
CA SER A 54 1.94 -1.02 -8.91
C SER A 54 3.10 -0.03 -8.91
N GLN A 55 4.15 -0.28 -9.70
CA GLN A 55 5.28 0.64 -9.85
C GLN A 55 4.82 2.03 -10.31
N ALA A 56 3.95 2.13 -11.30
CA ALA A 56 3.48 3.42 -11.81
C ALA A 56 2.87 4.34 -10.73
N PHE A 57 2.38 3.82 -9.60
CA PHE A 57 1.84 4.63 -8.49
C PHE A 57 2.83 4.92 -7.37
N LYS A 58 3.89 4.11 -7.20
CA LYS A 58 4.86 4.25 -6.11
C LYS A 58 5.55 5.61 -6.15
N GLY A 59 5.83 6.16 -7.34
CA GLY A 59 6.50 7.45 -7.48
C GLY A 59 5.75 8.63 -6.86
N ASP A 60 4.44 8.72 -7.07
CA ASP A 60 3.61 9.79 -6.49
C ASP A 60 3.52 9.67 -4.97
N LEU A 61 3.47 8.45 -4.45
CA LEU A 61 3.42 8.17 -3.01
C LEU A 61 4.75 8.49 -2.32
N LEU A 62 5.87 8.06 -2.90
CA LEU A 62 7.21 8.35 -2.37
C LEU A 62 7.46 9.86 -2.33
N ARG A 63 7.09 10.60 -3.40
CA ARG A 63 7.18 12.07 -3.42
C ARG A 63 6.34 12.74 -2.34
N ALA A 64 5.17 12.17 -2.02
CA ALA A 64 4.30 12.68 -0.97
C ALA A 64 4.79 12.34 0.46
N GLY A 65 5.87 11.57 0.61
CA GLY A 65 6.41 11.16 1.92
C GLY A 65 5.87 9.83 2.45
N VAL A 66 5.15 9.05 1.63
CA VAL A 66 4.72 7.70 2.02
C VAL A 66 5.94 6.78 2.04
N ARG A 67 6.12 6.04 3.15
CA ARG A 67 7.19 5.04 3.28
C ARG A 67 6.71 3.72 2.69
N ILE A 68 7.42 3.19 1.69
CA ILE A 68 7.07 1.92 1.05
C ILE A 68 8.08 0.85 1.48
N ALA A 69 7.60 -0.20 2.12
CA ALA A 69 8.37 -1.36 2.55
C ALA A 69 8.12 -2.52 1.59
N ASN A 70 9.13 -2.93 0.82
CA ASN A 70 9.06 -4.09 -0.06
C ASN A 70 9.47 -5.34 0.74
N PHE A 71 8.50 -6.16 1.14
CA PHE A 71 8.70 -7.37 1.92
C PHE A 71 9.34 -8.49 1.10
N GLU A 72 10.41 -9.07 1.62
CA GLU A 72 11.21 -10.08 0.92
C GLU A 72 11.00 -11.51 1.43
N GLY A 73 10.30 -11.68 2.57
CA GLY A 73 10.10 -12.98 3.24
C GLY A 73 9.07 -13.93 2.58
N GLY A 74 8.80 -13.81 1.28
CA GLY A 74 7.89 -14.71 0.55
C GLY A 74 6.47 -14.17 0.33
N LEU A 75 5.47 -15.05 0.40
CA LEU A 75 4.07 -14.76 0.04
C LEU A 75 3.38 -13.91 1.12
N LEU A 76 3.31 -12.60 0.90
CA LEU A 76 2.53 -11.67 1.73
C LEU A 76 1.07 -11.65 1.29
N HIS A 77 0.19 -12.45 1.90
CA HIS A 77 -1.26 -12.46 1.60
C HIS A 77 -2.11 -11.60 2.55
N THR A 78 -1.49 -11.10 3.61
CA THR A 78 -2.12 -10.28 4.65
C THR A 78 -2.70 -9.00 4.06
N LYS A 79 -3.97 -8.73 4.37
CA LYS A 79 -4.67 -7.49 4.04
C LYS A 79 -5.08 -6.84 5.35
N SER A 80 -4.31 -5.86 5.76
CA SER A 80 -4.52 -5.23 7.05
C SER A 80 -4.16 -3.76 7.06
N GLY A 81 -4.76 -3.03 7.98
CA GLY A 81 -4.50 -1.62 8.23
C GLY A 81 -4.52 -1.34 9.72
N THR A 82 -3.59 -0.52 10.21
CA THR A 82 -3.67 0.02 11.57
C THR A 82 -3.68 1.54 11.52
N ILE A 83 -4.54 2.15 12.33
CA ILE A 83 -4.73 3.61 12.40
C ILE A 83 -4.42 4.08 13.81
N ASN A 84 -3.44 4.99 13.92
CA ASN A 84 -2.99 5.60 15.17
C ASN A 84 -2.63 4.59 16.28
N GLY A 85 -2.37 3.32 15.96
CA GLY A 85 -2.16 2.24 16.93
C GLY A 85 -3.39 1.90 17.78
N LYS A 86 -4.60 2.29 17.36
CA LYS A 86 -5.86 2.11 18.13
C LYS A 86 -6.95 1.33 17.40
N ILE A 87 -6.96 1.43 16.08
CA ILE A 87 -7.98 0.80 15.24
C ILE A 87 -7.27 -0.13 14.28
N SER A 88 -7.75 -1.36 14.20
CA SER A 88 -7.31 -2.35 13.24
C SER A 88 -8.38 -2.61 12.20
N LEU A 89 -7.95 -2.72 10.96
CA LEU A 89 -8.75 -3.14 9.81
C LEU A 89 -8.12 -4.41 9.27
N PHE A 90 -8.90 -5.47 9.09
CA PHE A 90 -8.44 -6.68 8.40
C PHE A 90 -9.62 -7.34 7.71
N GLY A 91 -9.37 -8.00 6.58
CA GLY A 91 -10.42 -8.60 5.78
C GLY A 91 -9.94 -9.09 4.42
N SER A 92 -10.88 -9.43 3.55
CA SER A 92 -10.57 -9.85 2.17
C SER A 92 -10.28 -8.67 1.22
N LEU A 93 -10.42 -7.43 1.71
CA LEU A 93 -10.42 -6.21 0.90
C LEU A 93 -9.09 -6.02 0.14
N ASN A 94 -9.11 -6.30 -1.15
CA ASN A 94 -8.01 -5.92 -2.03
C ASN A 94 -8.15 -4.42 -2.35
N LEU A 95 -7.06 -3.67 -2.22
CA LEU A 95 -7.05 -2.23 -2.53
C LEU A 95 -7.02 -1.98 -4.05
N ASP A 96 -7.97 -2.53 -4.80
CA ASP A 96 -8.07 -2.42 -6.25
C ASP A 96 -9.50 -2.06 -6.74
N PRO A 97 -9.64 -1.41 -7.91
CA PRO A 97 -10.93 -0.94 -8.41
C PRO A 97 -11.94 -2.04 -8.74
N ARG A 98 -11.50 -3.27 -9.02
CA ARG A 98 -12.39 -4.41 -9.31
C ARG A 98 -13.03 -4.92 -8.03
N SER A 99 -12.26 -5.02 -6.96
CA SER A 99 -12.76 -5.38 -5.62
C SER A 99 -13.78 -4.40 -5.05
N PHE A 100 -13.56 -3.08 -5.24
CA PHE A 100 -14.54 -2.05 -4.84
C PHE A 100 -15.87 -2.07 -5.63
N ARG A 101 -15.95 -2.80 -6.76
CA ARG A 101 -17.08 -2.73 -7.69
C ARG A 101 -17.79 -4.06 -7.93
N LEU A 102 -17.14 -5.20 -7.66
CA LEU A 102 -17.63 -6.53 -8.05
C LEU A 102 -17.51 -7.62 -6.96
N ASN A 103 -16.71 -7.43 -5.90
CA ASN A 103 -16.50 -8.47 -4.88
C ASN A 103 -17.26 -8.15 -3.58
N PHE A 104 -17.97 -9.14 -3.02
CA PHE A 104 -18.50 -9.09 -1.66
C PHE A 104 -17.33 -9.18 -0.67
N GLU A 105 -16.74 -8.04 -0.34
CA GLU A 105 -15.60 -7.98 0.58
C GLU A 105 -16.06 -7.68 2.01
N ILE A 106 -15.72 -8.59 2.93
CA ILE A 106 -15.93 -8.38 4.35
C ILE A 106 -14.66 -7.74 4.91
N SER A 107 -14.83 -6.57 5.53
CA SER A 107 -13.79 -5.90 6.31
C SER A 107 -14.26 -5.76 7.75
N LEU A 108 -13.47 -6.28 8.68
CA LEU A 108 -13.73 -6.11 10.09
C LEU A 108 -12.89 -4.94 10.62
N ALA A 109 -13.57 -4.02 11.30
CA ALA A 109 -12.93 -2.98 12.08
C ALA A 109 -12.93 -3.41 13.55
N VAL A 110 -11.75 -3.53 14.13
CA VAL A 110 -11.56 -3.92 15.53
C VAL A 110 -11.04 -2.72 16.32
N TYR A 111 -11.82 -2.35 17.34
CA TYR A 111 -11.52 -1.28 18.30
C TYR A 111 -11.03 -1.90 19.60
N ASP A 112 -9.90 -2.61 19.52
CA ASP A 112 -9.26 -3.23 20.67
C ASP A 112 -7.75 -2.93 20.67
N GLN A 113 -7.26 -2.47 21.81
CA GLN A 113 -5.88 -2.00 21.95
C GLN A 113 -4.89 -3.16 21.92
N GLN A 114 -5.24 -4.30 22.53
CA GLN A 114 -4.37 -5.46 22.61
C GLN A 114 -4.21 -6.07 21.21
N PHE A 115 -5.30 -6.30 20.51
CA PHE A 115 -5.34 -6.77 19.13
C PHE A 115 -4.57 -5.84 18.20
N THR A 116 -4.80 -4.52 18.31
CA THR A 116 -4.10 -3.55 17.46
C THR A 116 -2.59 -3.55 17.71
N THR A 117 -2.17 -3.76 18.96
CA THR A 117 -0.75 -3.87 19.30
C THR A 117 -0.13 -5.12 18.67
N GLN A 118 -0.80 -6.28 18.76
CA GLN A 118 -0.34 -7.53 18.14
C GLN A 118 -0.26 -7.40 16.60
N LEU A 119 -1.28 -6.82 15.97
CA LEU A 119 -1.27 -6.59 14.53
C LEU A 119 -0.14 -5.63 14.13
N ARG A 120 0.11 -4.58 14.92
CA ARG A 120 1.19 -3.63 14.64
C ARG A 120 2.57 -4.26 14.81
N GLN A 121 2.75 -5.19 15.75
CA GLN A 121 3.97 -5.99 15.90
C GLN A 121 4.20 -6.89 14.68
N LEU A 122 3.15 -7.57 14.19
CA LEU A 122 3.23 -8.34 12.95
C LEU A 122 3.64 -7.46 11.76
N GLN A 123 3.03 -6.28 11.64
CA GLN A 123 3.40 -5.30 10.60
C GLN A 123 4.85 -4.82 10.77
N GLN A 124 5.34 -4.68 12.00
CA GLN A 124 6.73 -4.33 12.25
C GLN A 124 7.67 -5.43 11.79
N ALA A 125 7.38 -6.69 12.10
CA ALA A 125 8.15 -7.83 11.61
C ALA A 125 8.22 -7.85 10.07
N TYR A 126 7.13 -7.50 9.36
CA TYR A 126 7.19 -7.35 7.91
C TYR A 126 8.13 -6.21 7.48
N ILE A 127 8.07 -5.05 8.13
CA ILE A 127 8.95 -3.92 7.83
C ILE A 127 10.43 -4.30 8.06
N ASP A 128 10.73 -5.04 9.11
CA ASP A 128 12.09 -5.46 9.45
C ASP A 128 12.66 -6.44 8.41
N HIS A 129 11.79 -7.22 7.76
CA HIS A 129 12.12 -8.10 6.62
C HIS A 129 11.83 -7.46 5.26
N SER A 130 11.83 -6.13 5.20
CA SER A 130 11.57 -5.38 3.98
C SER A 130 12.73 -4.47 3.61
N GLN A 131 12.93 -4.29 2.30
CA GLN A 131 13.70 -3.18 1.80
C GLN A 131 12.82 -1.92 1.76
N LEU A 132 13.18 -0.89 2.54
CA LEU A 132 12.53 0.41 2.47
C LEU A 132 12.92 1.12 1.17
N MET A 133 11.92 1.47 0.36
CA MET A 133 12.15 2.28 -0.83
C MET A 133 12.47 3.72 -0.42
N ASN A 134 13.54 4.26 -0.98
CA ASN A 134 13.85 5.67 -0.92
C ASN A 134 13.61 6.32 -2.30
N LEU A 135 13.48 7.65 -2.31
CA LEU A 135 13.22 8.40 -3.54
C LEU A 135 14.41 8.32 -4.52
N GLU A 136 15.64 8.24 -4.01
CA GLU A 136 16.86 8.18 -4.81
C GLU A 136 16.95 6.88 -5.63
N MET A 137 16.72 5.73 -4.99
CA MET A 137 16.59 4.42 -5.65
C MET A 137 15.42 4.40 -6.64
N TRP A 138 14.35 5.15 -6.37
CA TRP A 138 13.26 5.30 -7.33
C TRP A 138 13.69 6.07 -8.58
N HIS A 139 14.53 7.09 -8.42
CA HIS A 139 15.03 7.92 -9.51
C HIS A 139 16.12 7.24 -10.36
N SER A 140 16.95 6.37 -9.77
CA SER A 140 18.06 5.68 -10.46
C SER A 140 17.63 4.54 -11.42
N ARG A 141 16.32 4.32 -11.60
CA ARG A 141 15.81 3.20 -12.42
C ARG A 141 15.96 3.44 -13.93
N PRO A 142 16.15 2.37 -14.74
CA PRO A 142 16.36 2.47 -16.19
C PRO A 142 15.23 3.18 -16.92
N LEU A 143 15.56 3.96 -17.95
CA LEU A 143 14.60 4.73 -18.74
C LEU A 143 13.58 3.82 -19.46
N SER A 144 14.00 2.63 -19.89
CA SER A 144 13.14 1.61 -20.47
C SER A 144 12.02 1.17 -19.53
N GLN A 145 12.33 1.02 -18.23
CA GLN A 145 11.34 0.68 -17.21
C GLN A 145 10.33 1.80 -17.00
N ARG A 146 10.77 3.07 -17.04
CA ARG A 146 9.88 4.23 -16.96
C ARG A 146 8.92 4.33 -18.15
N ILE A 147 9.38 4.03 -19.36
CA ILE A 147 8.54 4.06 -20.57
C ILE A 147 7.47 2.96 -20.51
N ALA A 148 7.85 1.73 -20.11
CA ALA A 148 6.91 0.62 -19.94
C ALA A 148 5.83 0.93 -18.88
N GLU A 149 6.23 1.50 -17.73
CA GLU A 149 5.30 1.94 -16.68
C GLU A 149 4.28 2.96 -17.20
N ASN A 150 4.74 3.98 -17.94
CA ASN A 150 3.86 5.00 -18.52
C ASN A 150 2.89 4.43 -19.56
N PHE A 151 3.34 3.47 -20.38
CA PHE A 151 2.49 2.74 -21.31
C PHE A 151 1.40 1.94 -20.58
N THR A 152 1.75 1.20 -19.51
CA THR A 152 0.75 0.49 -18.70
C THR A 152 -0.24 1.43 -18.00
N ARG A 153 0.17 2.66 -17.65
CA ARG A 153 -0.72 3.68 -17.10
C ARG A 153 -1.84 4.07 -18.09
N LEU A 154 -1.53 4.12 -19.38
CA LEU A 154 -2.51 4.43 -20.44
C LEU A 154 -3.54 3.31 -20.63
N PHE A 155 -3.15 2.05 -20.41
CA PHE A 155 -4.04 0.89 -20.48
C PHE A 155 -4.70 0.51 -19.15
N GLY A 156 -4.40 1.22 -18.06
CA GLY A 156 -5.00 1.02 -16.75
C GLY A 156 -6.54 0.96 -16.70
N PRO A 157 -7.30 1.69 -17.55
CA PRO A 157 -8.77 1.58 -17.59
C PRO A 157 -9.33 0.26 -18.14
N LEU A 158 -8.51 -0.56 -18.80
CA LEU A 158 -8.89 -1.88 -19.34
C LEU A 158 -8.59 -3.03 -18.36
N LEU A 159 -8.04 -2.71 -17.19
CA LEU A 159 -7.64 -3.61 -16.11
C LEU A 159 -8.48 -3.39 -14.85
#